data_AF-A0A8H4V190-F1
#
_entry.id   AF-A0A8H4V190-F1
#
_cell.length_a   1.000
_cell.length_b   1.000
_cell.length_c   1.000
_cell.angle_alpha   90.00
_cell.angle_beta   90.00
_cell.angle_gamma   90.00
#
_symmetry.space_group_name_H-M   'P 1'
#
loop_
_entity.id
_entity.type
_entity.pdbx_description
1 polymer ?
#
loop_
_entity_poly.entity_id
_entity_poly.type
_entity_poly.pdbx_seq_one_letter_code
_entity_poly.pdbx_strand_id
1 'polypeptide(L)'
;TSWLDKQFAVHFPFLEGQLKSAPGTTEDQRGGLCGRSFTAADILMSFPIIAATGRGLITKETYPEIVAFGERLKKDDGYQRAVKKIEEVDGKLARESWHHLTSSTFNIRTQPNYHYGHLQSSHPLRPFTMAGPSKWTPANPSVVTALVLDPALQKYYELNANRYKYFKWTPRNAWLTLLYVGIVPSIIGYVAYSTDGKYDLRGKRRGDTIAEF
;
A
#
# COMPACT_ATOMS: atom_id res chain seq x y z
N THR A 1 -8.10 -33.94 3.18
CA THR A 1 -8.65 -32.57 3.13
C THR A 1 -7.53 -31.58 3.31
N SER A 2 -7.29 -30.74 2.30
CA SER A 2 -6.29 -29.67 2.35
C SER A 2 -6.66 -28.65 3.43
N TRP A 3 -5.68 -27.95 4.00
CA TRP A 3 -5.92 -26.85 4.94
C TRP A 3 -6.82 -25.76 4.32
N LEU A 4 -6.65 -25.50 3.03
CA LEU A 4 -7.43 -24.51 2.27
C LEU A 4 -8.91 -24.89 2.17
N ASP A 5 -9.23 -26.17 1.98
CA ASP A 5 -10.61 -26.64 1.85
C ASP A 5 -11.44 -26.29 3.10
N LYS A 6 -10.82 -26.38 4.29
CA LYS A 6 -11.45 -26.02 5.55
C LYS A 6 -11.74 -24.52 5.64
N GLN A 7 -10.82 -23.68 5.14
CA GLN A 7 -11.01 -22.23 5.13
C GLN A 7 -12.13 -21.82 4.16
N PHE A 8 -12.15 -22.43 2.97
CA PHE A 8 -13.19 -22.17 1.96
C PHE A 8 -14.58 -22.59 2.46
N ALA A 9 -14.68 -23.72 3.15
CA ALA A 9 -15.93 -24.21 3.72
C ALA A 9 -16.52 -23.28 4.79
N VAL A 10 -15.70 -22.44 5.44
CA VAL A 10 -16.18 -21.46 6.45
C VAL A 10 -16.51 -20.12 5.79
N HIS A 11 -15.64 -19.62 4.90
CA HIS A 11 -15.76 -18.25 4.38
C HIS A 11 -16.72 -18.10 3.21
N PHE A 12 -16.79 -19.06 2.29
CA PHE A 12 -17.68 -18.93 1.12
C PHE A 12 -19.17 -18.96 1.49
N PRO A 13 -19.66 -19.84 2.39
CA PRO A 13 -21.06 -19.79 2.81
C PRO A 13 -21.41 -18.49 3.55
N PHE A 14 -20.48 -17.96 4.34
CA PHE A 14 -20.67 -16.66 5.00
C PHE A 14 -20.82 -15.54 3.98
N LEU A 15 -19.92 -15.47 2.99
CA LEU A 15 -19.95 -14.44 1.96
C LEU A 15 -21.21 -14.52 1.08
N GLU A 16 -21.64 -15.72 0.72
CA GLU A 16 -22.89 -15.98 0.00
C GLU A 16 -24.09 -15.50 0.83
N GLY A 17 -24.10 -15.74 2.15
CA GLY A 17 -25.12 -15.24 3.06
C GLY A 17 -25.16 -13.71 3.12
N GLN A 18 -23.99 -13.06 3.16
CA GLN A 18 -23.91 -11.60 3.15
C GLN A 18 -24.47 -11.02 1.84
N LEU A 19 -24.08 -11.58 0.69
CA LEU A 19 -24.57 -11.15 -0.62
C LEU A 19 -26.09 -11.34 -0.77
N LYS A 20 -26.66 -12.43 -0.26
CA LYS A 20 -28.12 -12.62 -0.23
C LYS A 20 -28.84 -11.57 0.59
N SER A 21 -28.26 -11.18 1.72
CA SER A 21 -28.83 -10.18 2.63
C SER A 21 -28.58 -8.74 2.21
N ALA A 22 -27.64 -8.51 1.28
CA ALA A 22 -27.20 -7.17 0.93
C ALA A 22 -28.31 -6.41 0.17
N PRO A 23 -28.67 -5.18 0.59
CA PRO A 23 -29.64 -4.37 -0.12
C PRO A 23 -29.06 -3.89 -1.46
N GLY A 24 -29.75 -4.15 -2.57
CA GLY A 24 -29.32 -3.72 -3.91
C GLY A 24 -28.93 -4.85 -4.86
N THR A 25 -29.36 -6.09 -4.60
CA THR A 25 -29.17 -7.26 -5.48
C THR A 25 -30.13 -7.32 -6.67
N THR A 26 -30.92 -6.28 -6.93
CA THR A 26 -31.70 -6.14 -8.16
C THR A 26 -30.78 -5.64 -9.28
N GLU A 27 -30.92 -6.20 -10.48
CA GLU A 27 -30.06 -6.03 -11.66
C GLU A 27 -29.70 -4.57 -12.01
N ASP A 28 -30.55 -3.62 -11.61
CA ASP A 28 -30.41 -2.18 -11.89
C ASP A 28 -29.71 -1.36 -10.81
N GLN A 29 -29.47 -1.91 -9.61
CA GLN A 29 -28.85 -1.16 -8.51
C GLN A 29 -27.42 -1.62 -8.25
N ARG A 30 -26.52 -0.63 -8.15
CA ARG A 30 -25.08 -0.79 -7.92
C ARG A 30 -24.77 -1.13 -6.46
N GLY A 31 -25.37 -2.20 -5.95
CA GLY A 31 -25.13 -2.74 -4.61
C GLY A 31 -23.78 -3.44 -4.50
N GLY A 32 -23.03 -3.14 -3.44
CA GLY A 32 -21.80 -3.82 -3.06
C GLY A 32 -22.00 -4.78 -1.89
N LEU A 33 -20.92 -5.45 -1.48
CA LEU A 33 -20.84 -6.35 -0.32
C LEU A 33 -21.31 -5.67 0.97
N CYS A 34 -21.12 -4.36 1.09
CA CYS A 34 -21.44 -3.59 2.30
C CYS A 34 -22.68 -2.69 2.15
N GLY A 35 -23.55 -2.92 1.15
CA GLY A 35 -24.84 -2.22 1.04
C GLY A 35 -25.18 -1.74 -0.37
N ARG A 36 -26.05 -0.73 -0.45
CA ARG A 36 -26.67 -0.29 -1.72
C ARG A 36 -25.71 0.37 -2.72
N SER A 37 -24.51 0.73 -2.31
CA SER A 37 -23.51 1.40 -3.14
C SER A 37 -22.22 0.60 -3.23
N PHE A 38 -21.48 0.83 -4.32
CA PHE A 38 -20.13 0.31 -4.51
C PHE A 38 -19.12 0.99 -3.57
N THR A 39 -18.36 0.19 -2.83
CA THR A 39 -17.43 0.63 -1.78
C THR A 39 -16.01 0.10 -1.98
N ALA A 40 -15.08 0.53 -1.12
CA ALA A 40 -13.72 0.02 -1.11
C ALA A 40 -13.63 -1.49 -0.83
N ALA A 41 -14.60 -2.06 -0.09
CA ALA A 41 -14.64 -3.50 0.17
C ALA A 41 -14.82 -4.30 -1.14
N ASP A 42 -15.65 -3.79 -2.05
CA ASP A 42 -15.90 -4.39 -3.36
C ASP A 42 -14.65 -4.38 -4.25
N ILE A 43 -13.90 -3.27 -4.22
CA ILE A 43 -12.62 -3.14 -4.93
C ILE A 43 -11.62 -4.19 -4.39
N LEU A 44 -11.48 -4.29 -3.07
CA LEU A 44 -10.55 -5.23 -2.43
C LEU A 44 -10.92 -6.68 -2.76
N MET A 45 -12.21 -7.01 -2.71
CA MET A 45 -12.72 -8.36 -2.95
C MET A 45 -12.85 -8.72 -4.44
N SER A 46 -12.76 -7.74 -5.35
CA SER A 46 -12.91 -7.98 -6.79
C SER A 46 -11.90 -9.01 -7.32
N PHE A 47 -10.62 -8.85 -6.99
CA PHE A 47 -9.56 -9.72 -7.47
C PHE A 47 -9.69 -11.17 -6.96
N PRO A 48 -9.79 -11.45 -5.64
CA PRO A 48 -9.89 -12.82 -5.17
C PRO A 48 -11.16 -13.53 -5.67
N ILE A 49 -12.29 -12.82 -5.80
CA ILE A 49 -13.53 -13.42 -6.31
C ILE A 49 -13.42 -13.75 -7.80
N ILE A 50 -12.97 -12.79 -8.63
CA ILE A 50 -12.78 -13.03 -10.07
C ILE A 50 -11.77 -14.15 -10.32
N ALA A 51 -10.67 -14.18 -9.56
CA ALA A 51 -9.66 -15.23 -9.67
C ALA A 51 -10.17 -16.60 -9.18
N ALA A 52 -10.94 -16.64 -8.10
CA ALA A 52 -11.52 -17.89 -7.59
C ALA A 52 -12.57 -18.47 -8.54
N THR A 53 -13.42 -17.63 -9.14
CA THR A 53 -14.35 -18.04 -10.20
C THR A 53 -13.60 -18.50 -11.44
N GLY A 54 -12.55 -17.78 -11.87
CA GLY A 54 -11.74 -18.15 -13.04
C GLY A 54 -10.95 -19.45 -12.87
N ARG A 55 -10.57 -19.80 -11.64
CA ARG A 55 -9.89 -21.06 -11.30
C ARG A 55 -10.85 -22.23 -11.04
N GLY A 56 -12.17 -22.01 -11.12
CA GLY A 56 -13.17 -23.04 -10.83
C GLY A 56 -13.29 -23.42 -9.35
N LEU A 57 -12.76 -22.62 -8.44
CA LEU A 57 -12.91 -22.83 -6.99
C LEU A 57 -14.32 -22.46 -6.50
N ILE A 58 -14.96 -21.52 -7.21
CA ILE A 58 -16.33 -21.06 -6.95
C ILE A 58 -17.13 -21.31 -8.22
N THR A 59 -18.07 -22.25 -8.16
CA THR A 59 -18.97 -22.58 -9.26
C THR A 59 -20.37 -22.03 -9.01
N LYS A 60 -21.12 -21.79 -10.09
CA LYS A 60 -22.53 -21.33 -10.01
C LYS A 60 -23.42 -22.31 -9.24
N GLU A 61 -23.06 -23.59 -9.23
CA GLU A 61 -23.80 -24.64 -8.54
C GLU A 61 -23.71 -24.51 -7.02
N THR A 62 -22.55 -24.10 -6.50
CA THR A 62 -22.32 -24.02 -5.05
C THR A 62 -22.61 -22.63 -4.49
N TYR A 63 -22.26 -21.57 -5.23
CA TYR A 63 -22.34 -20.18 -4.76
C TYR A 63 -22.81 -19.23 -5.88
N PRO A 64 -24.11 -19.24 -6.22
CA PRO A 64 -24.65 -18.47 -7.33
C PRO A 64 -24.52 -16.95 -7.15
N GLU A 65 -24.72 -16.42 -5.93
CA GLU A 65 -24.67 -14.97 -5.69
C GLU A 65 -23.25 -14.42 -5.79
N ILE A 66 -22.26 -15.17 -5.27
CA ILE A 66 -20.84 -14.79 -5.43
C ILE A 66 -20.47 -14.74 -6.91
N VAL A 67 -20.92 -15.70 -7.73
CA VAL A 67 -20.63 -15.68 -9.17
C VAL A 67 -21.34 -14.53 -9.86
N ALA A 68 -22.62 -14.29 -9.55
CA ALA A 68 -23.36 -13.14 -10.08
C ALA A 68 -22.67 -11.81 -9.73
N PHE A 69 -22.19 -11.67 -8.50
CA PHE A 69 -21.42 -10.51 -8.06
C PHE A 69 -20.12 -10.35 -8.86
N GLY A 70 -19.35 -11.42 -9.06
CA GLY A 70 -18.15 -11.39 -9.89
C GLY A 70 -18.42 -11.03 -11.36
N GLU A 71 -19.54 -11.50 -11.93
CA GLU A 71 -19.96 -11.15 -13.29
C GLU A 71 -20.38 -9.67 -13.40
N ARG A 72 -21.09 -9.13 -12.39
CA ARG A 72 -21.42 -7.70 -12.31
C ARG A 72 -20.15 -6.84 -12.25
N LEU A 73 -19.19 -7.20 -11.38
CA LEU A 73 -17.91 -6.50 -11.26
C LEU A 73 -17.11 -6.48 -12.58
N LYS A 74 -17.18 -7.53 -13.38
CA LYS A 74 -16.54 -7.56 -14.71
C LYS A 74 -17.23 -6.66 -15.71
N LYS A 75 -18.56 -6.50 -15.63
CA LYS A 75 -19.33 -5.64 -16.54
C LYS A 75 -19.16 -4.15 -16.23
N ASP A 76 -18.76 -3.80 -15.01
CA ASP A 76 -18.54 -2.41 -14.61
C ASP A 76 -17.51 -1.69 -15.51
N ASP A 77 -17.87 -0.49 -15.95
CA ASP A 77 -17.03 0.39 -16.77
C ASP A 77 -15.62 0.60 -16.20
N GLY A 78 -15.53 0.70 -14.87
CA GLY A 78 -14.25 0.89 -14.17
C GLY A 78 -13.31 -0.30 -14.36
N TYR A 79 -13.85 -1.51 -14.26
CA TYR A 79 -13.09 -2.74 -14.48
C TYR A 79 -12.66 -2.87 -15.94
N GLN A 80 -13.57 -2.61 -16.89
CA GLN A 80 -13.27 -2.66 -18.33
C GLN A 80 -12.18 -1.65 -18.74
N ARG A 81 -12.22 -0.43 -18.19
CA ARG A 81 -11.15 0.57 -18.41
C ARG A 81 -9.80 0.11 -17.88
N ALA A 82 -9.78 -0.54 -16.71
CA ALA A 82 -8.56 -1.08 -16.13
C ALA A 82 -7.99 -2.23 -16.98
N VAL A 83 -8.84 -3.16 -17.43
CA VAL A 83 -8.42 -4.26 -18.34
C VAL A 83 -7.86 -3.71 -19.63
N LYS A 84 -8.57 -2.78 -20.29
CA LYS A 84 -8.09 -2.13 -21.52
C LYS A 84 -6.74 -1.43 -21.31
N LYS A 85 -6.53 -0.83 -20.14
CA LYS A 85 -5.25 -0.18 -19.82
C LYS A 85 -4.13 -1.20 -19.60
N ILE A 86 -4.42 -2.31 -18.94
CA ILE A 86 -3.48 -3.42 -18.77
C ILE A 86 -3.10 -3.99 -20.15
N GLU A 87 -4.07 -4.23 -21.04
CA GLU A 87 -3.80 -4.69 -22.41
C GLU A 87 -2.97 -3.69 -23.24
N GLU A 88 -3.25 -2.38 -23.11
CA GLU A 88 -2.46 -1.34 -23.78
C GLU A 88 -1.01 -1.31 -23.27
N VAL A 89 -0.83 -1.45 -21.95
CA VAL A 89 0.49 -1.45 -21.31
C VAL A 89 1.23 -2.75 -21.60
N ASP A 90 0.60 -3.92 -21.50
CA ASP A 90 1.21 -5.21 -21.84
C ASP A 90 1.51 -5.31 -23.33
N GLY A 91 0.64 -4.80 -24.20
CA GLY A 91 0.90 -4.71 -25.63
C GLY A 91 2.01 -3.71 -25.97
N LYS A 92 2.23 -2.69 -25.13
CA LYS A 92 3.38 -1.78 -25.21
C LYS A 92 4.65 -2.45 -24.67
N LEU A 93 4.59 -3.14 -23.54
CA LEU A 93 5.69 -3.89 -22.96
C LEU A 93 6.14 -5.02 -23.89
N ALA A 94 5.21 -5.74 -24.53
CA ALA A 94 5.52 -6.73 -25.54
C ALA A 94 6.16 -6.08 -26.77
N ARG A 95 5.61 -5.00 -27.32
CA ARG A 95 6.23 -4.28 -28.46
C ARG A 95 7.63 -3.77 -28.13
N GLU A 96 7.79 -3.08 -26.99
CA GLU A 96 9.09 -2.63 -26.49
C GLU A 96 10.01 -3.83 -26.21
N SER A 97 9.45 -4.97 -25.81
CA SER A 97 10.17 -6.22 -25.60
C SER A 97 10.74 -6.83 -26.88
N TRP A 98 10.05 -6.67 -28.01
CA TRP A 98 10.50 -7.19 -29.29
C TRP A 98 11.40 -6.18 -30.03
N HIS A 99 11.20 -4.87 -29.84
CA HIS A 99 12.03 -3.82 -30.45
C HIS A 99 13.45 -3.70 -29.87
N HIS A 100 13.69 -4.15 -28.63
CA HIS A 100 15.04 -4.15 -28.06
C HIS A 100 15.90 -5.37 -28.46
N LEU A 101 15.34 -6.34 -29.19
CA LEU A 101 16.05 -7.56 -29.63
C LEU A 101 16.39 -7.60 -31.12
N THR A 102 15.88 -6.69 -31.97
CA THR A 102 16.05 -6.81 -33.44
C THR A 102 16.49 -5.54 -34.18
N SER A 103 16.86 -4.45 -33.51
CA SER A 103 17.42 -3.30 -34.22
C SER A 103 18.54 -2.62 -33.43
N SER A 104 19.76 -2.87 -33.89
CA SER A 104 20.86 -1.92 -34.08
C SER A 104 21.12 -0.85 -33.01
N THR A 105 22.35 -0.93 -32.46
CA THR A 105 23.20 0.20 -32.05
C THR A 105 22.60 1.19 -31.06
N PHE A 106 22.82 0.91 -29.77
CA PHE A 106 22.68 1.86 -28.68
C PHE A 106 23.62 3.06 -28.89
N ASN A 107 23.11 4.11 -29.54
CA ASN A 107 23.82 5.36 -29.75
C ASN A 107 23.74 6.20 -28.46
N ILE A 108 24.84 6.21 -27.70
CA ILE A 108 25.01 7.05 -26.51
C ILE A 108 25.34 8.47 -26.98
N ARG A 109 24.37 9.20 -27.53
CA ARG A 109 24.52 10.64 -27.78
C ARG A 109 23.17 11.33 -27.83
N THR A 110 22.63 11.60 -26.64
CA THR A 110 22.09 12.88 -26.14
C THR A 110 21.17 12.61 -24.94
N GLN A 111 21.75 12.56 -23.74
CA GLN A 111 20.97 12.83 -22.53
C GLN A 111 20.69 14.35 -22.51
N PRO A 112 19.44 14.82 -22.30
CA PRO A 112 19.20 16.24 -22.07
C PRO A 112 19.89 16.63 -20.75
N ASN A 113 20.84 17.56 -20.84
CA ASN A 113 21.48 18.18 -19.70
C ASN A 113 20.42 18.90 -18.85
N TYR A 114 20.04 18.31 -17.72
CA TYR A 114 19.37 19.07 -16.66
C TYR A 114 20.41 19.98 -16.01
N HIS A 115 20.32 21.28 -16.30
CA HIS A 115 21.16 22.29 -15.69
C HIS A 115 20.63 22.55 -14.27
N TYR A 116 21.28 21.95 -13.27
CA TYR A 116 21.04 22.32 -11.88
C TYR A 116 21.72 23.65 -11.60
N GLY A 117 20.92 24.64 -11.20
CA GLY A 117 21.40 25.95 -10.77
C GLY A 117 22.37 25.82 -9.59
N HIS A 118 23.44 26.59 -9.67
CA HIS A 118 24.47 26.72 -8.65
C HIS A 118 23.88 27.22 -7.33
N LEU A 119 23.93 26.39 -6.29
CA LEU A 119 23.87 26.84 -4.90
C LEU A 119 25.22 26.52 -4.26
N GLN A 120 26.01 27.57 -4.17
CA GLN A 120 27.36 27.60 -3.65
C GLN A 120 27.30 27.52 -2.11
N SER A 121 27.47 26.34 -1.53
CA SER A 121 27.79 26.20 -0.10
C SER A 121 29.27 25.84 0.05
N SER A 122 30.03 26.80 0.55
CA SER A 122 31.46 26.71 0.84
C SER A 122 31.74 25.79 2.04
N HIS A 123 32.92 25.15 2.00
CA HIS A 123 33.67 24.44 3.06
C HIS A 123 33.51 22.90 3.17
N PRO A 124 34.57 22.19 3.60
CA PRO A 124 35.72 21.80 2.80
C PRO A 124 35.69 20.31 2.43
N LEU A 125 36.30 20.04 1.29
CA LEU A 125 36.39 18.75 0.60
C LEU A 125 36.90 17.64 1.53
N ARG A 126 36.10 16.59 1.73
CA ARG A 126 36.66 15.27 2.03
C ARG A 126 37.44 14.81 0.80
N PRO A 127 38.62 14.18 0.94
CA PRO A 127 39.36 13.67 -0.21
C PRO A 127 38.45 12.71 -0.96
N PHE A 128 38.14 13.13 -2.17
CA PHE A 128 37.39 12.40 -3.16
C PHE A 128 38.25 11.21 -3.59
N THR A 129 38.07 10.06 -2.94
CA THR A 129 38.60 8.78 -3.43
C THR A 129 37.76 8.35 -4.61
N MET A 130 37.99 9.02 -5.75
CA MET A 130 37.50 8.60 -7.05
C MET A 130 38.31 7.37 -7.47
N ALA A 131 37.79 6.19 -7.18
CA ALA A 131 38.16 4.97 -7.86
C ALA A 131 36.90 4.12 -8.04
N GLY A 132 35.92 4.67 -8.76
CA GLY A 132 34.93 3.82 -9.42
C GLY A 132 35.69 3.02 -10.49
N PRO A 133 35.58 1.68 -10.55
CA PRO A 133 36.34 0.90 -11.50
C PRO A 133 35.89 1.27 -12.91
N SER A 134 36.79 1.98 -13.60
CA SER A 134 36.81 2.02 -15.05
C SER A 134 36.76 0.59 -15.57
N LYS A 135 35.92 0.41 -16.57
CA LYS A 135 35.81 -0.75 -17.44
C LYS A 135 37.19 -1.42 -17.61
N TRP A 136 37.24 -2.72 -17.35
CA TRP A 136 38.39 -3.64 -17.45
C TRP A 136 39.40 -3.65 -16.28
N THR A 137 39.15 -4.52 -15.30
CA THR A 137 40.22 -5.22 -14.55
C THR A 137 39.84 -6.71 -14.38
N PRO A 138 40.78 -7.65 -14.63
CA PRO A 138 40.51 -9.08 -14.53
C PRO A 138 40.71 -9.60 -13.10
N ALA A 139 39.92 -10.63 -12.78
CA ALA A 139 40.15 -11.63 -11.73
C ALA A 139 40.33 -11.15 -10.28
N ASN A 140 39.22 -11.06 -9.55
CA ASN A 140 39.21 -11.54 -8.17
C ASN A 140 37.82 -12.17 -7.87
N PRO A 141 37.69 -13.51 -7.82
CA PRO A 141 36.39 -14.19 -7.77
C PRO A 141 35.73 -14.24 -6.38
N SER A 142 36.25 -13.52 -5.37
CA SER A 142 35.83 -13.71 -3.97
C SER A 142 34.86 -12.66 -3.41
N VAL A 143 34.42 -11.68 -4.19
CA VAL A 143 33.39 -10.73 -3.73
C VAL A 143 32.16 -10.84 -4.62
N VAL A 144 31.26 -11.75 -4.22
CA VAL A 144 29.87 -11.71 -4.68
C VAL A 144 29.34 -10.30 -4.44
N THR A 145 28.94 -9.62 -5.51
CA THR A 145 28.23 -8.34 -5.46
C THR A 145 27.00 -8.54 -4.58
N ALA A 146 27.09 -8.15 -3.32
CA ALA A 146 26.03 -8.28 -2.34
C ALA A 146 24.90 -7.30 -2.72
N LEU A 147 24.02 -7.76 -3.62
CA LEU A 147 22.81 -7.07 -4.10
C LEU A 147 23.05 -5.69 -4.72
N VAL A 148 22.87 -5.62 -6.05
CA VAL A 148 22.57 -4.36 -6.72
C VAL A 148 21.18 -3.92 -6.26
N LEU A 149 21.13 -2.97 -5.32
CA LEU A 149 19.86 -2.39 -4.88
C LEU A 149 19.26 -1.54 -6.01
N ASP A 150 17.95 -1.68 -6.21
CA ASP A 150 17.21 -0.87 -7.18
C ASP A 150 17.33 0.63 -6.83
N PRO A 151 17.77 1.49 -7.78
CA PRO A 151 17.90 2.93 -7.55
C PRO A 151 16.59 3.60 -7.12
N ALA A 152 15.43 3.10 -7.54
CA ALA A 152 14.15 3.67 -7.12
C ALA A 152 13.89 3.42 -5.62
N LEU A 153 14.28 2.24 -5.15
CA LEU A 153 14.11 1.81 -3.76
C LEU A 153 15.09 2.54 -2.82
N GLN A 154 16.33 2.74 -3.27
CA GLN A 154 17.30 3.61 -2.57
C GLN A 154 16.77 5.04 -2.43
N LYS A 155 16.26 5.63 -3.52
CA LYS A 155 15.68 6.98 -3.49
C LYS A 155 14.48 7.10 -2.55
N TYR A 156 13.62 6.08 -2.49
CA TYR A 156 12.51 6.06 -1.54
C TYR A 156 12.98 6.08 -0.09
N TYR A 157 14.00 5.27 0.25
CA TYR A 157 14.58 5.28 1.60
C TYR A 157 15.21 6.63 1.94
N GLU A 158 15.95 7.21 1.00
CA GLU A 158 16.54 8.54 1.16
C GLU A 158 15.47 9.62 1.37
N LEU A 159 14.35 9.58 0.63
CA LEU A 159 13.24 10.52 0.79
C LEU A 159 12.52 10.35 2.14
N ASN A 160 12.39 9.11 2.62
CA ASN A 160 11.77 8.84 3.92
C ASN A 160 12.66 9.31 5.07
N ALA A 161 13.97 8.99 5.03
CA ALA A 161 14.93 9.44 6.04
C ALA A 161 15.12 10.97 6.03
N ASN A 162 15.15 11.60 4.87
CA ASN A 162 15.31 13.05 4.73
C ASN A 162 13.98 13.82 4.77
N ARG A 163 12.87 13.21 5.19
CA ARG A 163 11.54 13.83 5.19
C ARG A 163 11.49 15.16 5.95
N TYR A 164 12.25 15.28 7.04
CA TYR A 164 12.34 16.50 7.84
C TYR A 164 12.90 17.71 7.05
N LYS A 165 13.75 17.48 6.04
CA LYS A 165 14.34 18.55 5.22
C LYS A 165 13.31 19.18 4.27
N TYR A 166 12.33 18.39 3.82
CA TYR A 166 11.33 18.83 2.84
C TYR A 166 9.99 19.21 3.50
N PHE A 167 9.94 19.25 4.83
CA PHE A 167 8.73 19.62 5.55
C PHE A 167 8.34 21.08 5.27
N LYS A 168 7.03 21.31 5.08
CA LYS A 168 6.44 22.63 4.87
C LYS A 168 5.24 22.82 5.79
N TRP A 169 5.13 23.99 6.39
CA TRP A 169 3.96 24.40 7.16
C TRP A 169 2.78 24.67 6.24
N THR A 170 1.93 23.66 6.05
CA THR A 170 0.62 23.81 5.42
C THR A 170 -0.44 23.94 6.51
N PRO A 171 -1.58 24.62 6.28
CA PRO A 171 -2.60 24.82 7.30
C PRO A 171 -3.14 23.50 7.87
N ARG A 172 -3.25 22.46 7.03
CA ARG A 172 -3.63 21.12 7.47
C ARG A 172 -2.59 20.48 8.39
N ASN A 173 -1.31 20.56 8.05
CA ASN A 173 -0.23 19.96 8.85
C ASN A 173 0.01 20.74 10.14
N ALA A 174 -0.07 22.06 10.11
CA ALA A 174 0.08 22.92 11.29
C ALA A 174 -0.97 22.61 12.35
N TRP A 175 -2.23 22.46 11.92
CA TRP A 175 -3.32 22.07 12.80
C TRP A 175 -3.11 20.70 13.45
N LEU A 176 -2.68 19.70 12.66
CA LEU A 176 -2.34 18.37 13.19
C LEU A 176 -1.21 18.44 14.22
N THR A 177 -0.13 19.15 13.92
CA THR A 177 0.99 19.31 14.88
C THR A 177 0.53 19.97 16.18
N LEU A 178 -0.32 21.00 16.10
CA LEU A 178 -0.86 21.67 17.30
C LEU A 178 -1.68 20.71 18.16
N LEU A 179 -2.51 19.87 17.54
CA LEU A 179 -3.30 18.86 18.26
C LEU A 179 -2.40 17.87 19.02
N TYR A 180 -1.38 17.33 18.35
CA TYR A 180 -0.53 16.30 18.95
C TYR A 180 0.49 16.84 19.96
N VAL A 181 0.98 18.07 19.79
CA VAL A 181 1.97 18.68 20.69
C VAL A 181 1.31 19.43 21.84
N GLY A 182 0.15 20.04 21.61
CA GLY A 182 -0.58 20.82 22.60
C GLY A 182 -1.71 20.04 23.24
N ILE A 183 -2.74 19.70 22.45
CA ILE A 183 -4.02 19.20 22.97
C ILE A 183 -3.85 17.83 23.65
N VAL A 184 -3.21 16.86 23.00
CA VAL A 184 -3.08 15.50 23.54
C VAL A 184 -2.28 15.48 24.85
N PRO A 185 -1.08 16.08 24.95
CA PRO A 185 -0.35 16.12 26.23
C PRO A 185 -1.08 16.92 27.31
N SER A 186 -1.80 17.98 26.95
CA SER A 186 -2.58 18.77 27.92
C SER A 186 -3.74 17.97 28.52
N ILE A 187 -4.45 17.17 27.71
CA ILE A 187 -5.51 16.30 28.20
C ILE A 187 -4.93 15.24 29.14
N ILE A 188 -3.84 14.58 28.75
CA ILE A 188 -3.17 13.57 29.59
C ILE A 188 -2.69 14.21 30.90
N GLY A 189 -2.06 15.38 30.84
CA GLY A 189 -1.60 16.11 32.01
C GLY A 189 -2.74 16.54 32.93
N TYR A 190 -3.85 17.01 32.37
CA TYR A 190 -5.03 17.39 33.14
C TYR A 190 -5.63 16.19 33.88
N VAL A 191 -5.81 15.07 33.18
CA VAL A 191 -6.30 13.84 33.80
C VAL A 191 -5.35 13.39 34.91
N ALA A 192 -4.05 13.27 34.60
CA ALA A 192 -3.03 12.87 35.57
C ALA A 192 -3.06 13.74 36.83
N TYR A 193 -3.02 15.07 36.66
CA TYR A 193 -3.08 16.01 37.77
C TYR A 193 -4.39 15.90 38.56
N SER A 194 -5.51 15.70 37.87
CA SER A 194 -6.82 15.55 38.51
C SER A 194 -6.99 14.21 39.22
N THR A 195 -6.22 13.17 38.88
CA THR A 195 -6.30 11.83 39.46
C THR A 195 -5.19 11.53 40.45
N ASP A 196 -4.16 12.38 40.53
CA ASP A 196 -2.99 12.16 41.37
C ASP A 196 -3.39 12.10 42.86
N GLY A 197 -2.92 11.07 43.56
CA GLY A 197 -3.23 10.81 44.97
C GLY A 197 -4.69 10.44 45.30
N LYS A 198 -5.61 10.42 44.33
CA LYS A 198 -7.04 10.14 44.60
C LYS A 198 -7.38 8.67 44.77
N TYR A 199 -6.49 7.76 44.41
CA TYR A 199 -6.78 6.33 44.42
C TYR A 199 -5.66 5.57 45.13
N ASP A 200 -5.97 4.93 46.27
CA ASP A 200 -5.07 3.98 46.93
C ASP A 200 -5.65 2.57 46.87
N LEU A 201 -4.89 1.69 46.22
CA LEU A 201 -5.23 0.26 46.05
C LEU A 201 -4.56 -0.62 47.11
N ARG A 202 -3.71 -0.05 47.97
CA ARG A 202 -2.92 -0.81 48.93
C ARG A 202 -3.81 -1.39 50.03
N GLY A 203 -4.02 -2.71 49.99
CA GLY A 203 -4.72 -3.46 51.03
C GLY A 203 -6.25 -3.43 50.97
N LYS A 204 -6.85 -2.84 49.93
CA LYS A 204 -8.32 -2.78 49.73
C LYS A 204 -8.90 -4.14 49.32
N ARG A 205 -10.09 -4.49 49.85
CA ARG A 205 -10.80 -5.75 49.58
C ARG A 205 -12.09 -5.51 48.77
N ARG A 206 -12.75 -6.60 48.34
CA ARG A 206 -14.00 -6.52 47.57
C ARG A 206 -15.07 -5.76 48.37
N GLY A 207 -15.56 -4.66 47.82
CA GLY A 207 -16.57 -3.80 48.44
C GLY A 207 -16.01 -2.52 49.08
N ASP A 208 -14.69 -2.38 49.23
CA ASP A 208 -14.07 -1.18 49.81
C ASP A 208 -13.96 -0.04 48.79
N THR A 209 -14.13 1.20 49.24
CA THR A 209 -13.95 2.40 48.41
C THR A 209 -12.46 2.64 48.13
N ILE A 210 -12.13 2.78 46.85
CA ILE A 210 -10.76 2.96 46.34
C ILE A 210 -10.37 4.45 46.30
N ALA A 211 -11.34 5.35 46.23
CA ALA A 211 -11.10 6.78 46.17
C ALA A 211 -10.84 7.36 47.57
N GLU A 212 -9.79 8.17 47.67
CA GLU A 212 -9.46 9.02 48.82
C GLU A 212 -9.89 10.45 48.45
N PHE A 213 -10.98 10.93 49.05
CA PHE A 213 -11.54 12.26 48.82
C PHE A 213 -11.73 13.02 50.14
#